data_AF-A0A6I8TXD0-F1
#
_entry.id   AF-A0A6I8TXD0-F1
#
_cell.length_a   1.000
_cell.length_b   1.000
_cell.length_c   1.000
_cell.angle_alpha   90.00
_cell.angle_beta   90.00
_cell.angle_gamma   90.00
#
_symmetry.space_group_name_H-M   'P 1'
#
loop_
_entity.id
_entity.type
_entity.pdbx_description
1 polymer ?
#
loop_
_entity_poly.entity_id
_entity_poly.type
_entity_poly.pdbx_seq_one_letter_code
_entity_poly.pdbx_strand_id
1 'polypeptide(L)'
;MDFPVFSAYNGELISIDYHKMKPSAASFCHNWEQIEANILKQNSHLYKEIKADFIRALSIIRLKNPSRGSKRKQDNSRKENPLSGIVEWIKMEDDPPMTESVAPVLYVRGEQLQMSQDCFLKWHDWIIPVALDVKCAFELLVMSLMVFNVPPSPTDKQFYLFINGAICQTETLSTTGAKFLHSLN
;
A
#
# COMPACT_ATOMS: atom_id res chain seq x y z
N MET A 1 -30.09 -3.42 0.69
CA MET A 1 -28.63 -3.22 0.74
C MET A 1 -28.14 -3.30 -0.68
N ASP A 2 -27.75 -2.17 -1.26
CA ASP A 2 -27.04 -2.18 -2.54
C ASP A 2 -25.67 -2.78 -2.26
N PHE A 3 -25.41 -3.99 -2.75
CA PHE A 3 -24.05 -4.51 -2.77
C PHE A 3 -23.29 -3.67 -3.79
N PRO A 4 -22.33 -2.85 -3.37
CA PRO A 4 -21.58 -2.09 -4.33
C PRO A 4 -20.90 -3.06 -5.28
N VAL A 5 -21.16 -2.89 -6.58
CA VAL A 5 -20.71 -3.81 -7.64
C VAL A 5 -19.19 -4.03 -7.57
N PHE A 6 -18.40 -3.04 -7.15
CA PHE A 6 -16.94 -3.14 -6.98
C PHE A 6 -16.46 -4.11 -5.87
N SER A 7 -17.33 -4.55 -4.96
CA SER A 7 -17.01 -5.60 -3.99
C SER A 7 -17.15 -7.02 -4.57
N ALA A 8 -17.76 -7.15 -5.75
CA ALA A 8 -17.84 -8.41 -6.47
C ALA A 8 -16.51 -8.74 -7.18
N TYR A 9 -16.32 -10.02 -7.53
CA TYR A 9 -15.17 -10.51 -8.28
C TYR A 9 -13.81 -10.22 -7.65
N ASN A 10 -13.73 -10.23 -6.31
CA ASN A 10 -12.48 -10.07 -5.56
C ASN A 10 -11.69 -8.80 -5.93
N GLY A 11 -12.40 -7.72 -6.25
CA GLY A 11 -11.80 -6.44 -6.62
C GLY A 11 -11.41 -6.29 -8.09
N GLU A 12 -11.64 -7.29 -8.95
CA GLU A 12 -11.28 -7.25 -10.38
C GLU A 12 -11.84 -6.01 -11.11
N LEU A 13 -13.03 -5.54 -10.72
CA LEU A 13 -13.63 -4.34 -11.30
C LEU A 13 -12.83 -3.06 -11.01
N ILE A 14 -12.18 -2.97 -9.85
CA ILE A 14 -11.28 -1.85 -9.53
C ILE A 14 -10.10 -1.86 -10.49
N SER A 15 -9.50 -3.03 -10.72
CA SER A 15 -8.41 -3.15 -11.69
C SER A 15 -8.86 -2.77 -13.10
N ILE A 16 -10.02 -3.23 -13.56
CA ILE A 16 -10.55 -2.88 -14.88
C ILE A 16 -10.77 -1.38 -15.02
N ASP A 17 -11.42 -0.74 -14.04
CA ASP A 17 -11.69 0.69 -14.08
C ASP A 17 -10.40 1.51 -13.99
N TYR A 18 -9.44 1.08 -13.19
CA TYR A 18 -8.11 1.71 -13.13
C TYR A 18 -7.42 1.71 -14.49
N HIS A 19 -7.38 0.58 -15.21
CA HIS A 19 -6.74 0.49 -16.52
C HIS A 19 -7.48 1.31 -17.59
N LYS A 20 -8.80 1.49 -17.46
CA LYS A 20 -9.54 2.43 -18.32
C LYS A 20 -9.19 3.89 -18.02
N MET A 21 -9.00 4.25 -16.74
CA MET A 21 -8.64 5.60 -16.31
C MET A 21 -7.17 5.94 -16.60
N LYS A 22 -6.27 4.96 -16.52
CA LYS A 22 -4.82 5.09 -16.70
C LYS A 22 -4.29 4.01 -17.66
N PRO A 23 -4.63 4.07 -18.96
CA PRO A 23 -4.22 3.05 -19.93
C PRO A 23 -2.70 2.97 -20.15
N SER A 24 -1.97 4.02 -19.79
CA SER A 24 -0.50 4.08 -19.87
C SER A 24 0.20 3.72 -18.55
N ALA A 25 -0.53 3.26 -17.53
CA ALA A 25 0.09 2.82 -16.29
C ALA A 25 1.07 1.67 -16.56
N ALA A 26 2.27 1.75 -16.00
CA ALA A 26 3.23 0.67 -16.08
C ALA A 26 2.79 -0.53 -15.23
N SER A 27 3.24 -1.73 -15.59
CA SER A 27 2.97 -2.93 -14.81
C SER A 27 3.59 -2.82 -13.42
N PHE A 28 2.76 -2.88 -12.38
CA PHE A 28 3.20 -2.82 -10.99
C PHE A 28 4.22 -3.92 -10.70
N CYS A 29 3.88 -5.18 -10.99
CA CYS A 29 4.75 -6.32 -10.73
C CYS A 29 6.12 -6.20 -11.39
N HIS A 30 6.15 -5.79 -12.67
CA HIS A 30 7.41 -5.67 -13.42
C HIS A 30 8.35 -4.62 -12.80
N ASN A 31 7.85 -3.41 -12.54
CA ASN A 31 8.66 -2.34 -11.98
C ASN A 31 9.00 -2.58 -10.51
N TRP A 32 8.11 -3.24 -9.78
CA TRP A 32 8.30 -3.54 -8.37
C TRP A 32 9.51 -4.44 -8.14
N GLU A 33 9.66 -5.54 -8.88
CA GLU A 33 10.74 -6.51 -8.67
C GLU A 33 12.12 -5.87 -8.74
N GLN A 34 12.33 -4.99 -9.74
CA GLN A 34 13.59 -4.27 -9.87
C GLN A 34 13.82 -3.28 -8.72
N ILE A 35 12.78 -2.51 -8.37
CA ILE A 35 12.88 -1.47 -7.35
C ILE A 35 13.02 -2.07 -5.94
N GLU A 36 12.32 -3.17 -5.64
CA GLU A 36 12.41 -3.91 -4.39
C GLU A 36 13.84 -4.38 -4.11
N ALA A 37 14.46 -5.05 -5.07
CA ALA A 37 15.84 -5.53 -4.94
C ALA A 37 16.82 -4.38 -4.64
N ASN A 38 16.66 -3.24 -5.32
CA ASN A 38 17.50 -2.07 -5.10
C ASN A 38 17.24 -1.40 -3.74
N ILE A 39 15.98 -1.30 -3.31
CA ILE A 39 15.61 -0.77 -1.98
C ILE A 39 16.27 -1.60 -0.89
N LEU A 40 16.11 -2.92 -0.94
CA LEU A 40 16.61 -3.84 0.07
C LEU A 40 18.14 -3.86 0.11
N LYS A 41 18.80 -3.79 -1.06
CA LYS A 41 20.26 -3.70 -1.16
C LYS A 41 20.79 -2.42 -0.52
N GLN A 42 20.29 -1.25 -0.93
CA GLN A 42 20.81 0.05 -0.48
C GLN A 42 20.40 0.40 0.96
N ASN A 43 19.36 -0.26 1.49
CA ASN A 43 18.84 -0.03 2.83
C ASN A 43 18.84 -1.31 3.68
N SER A 44 19.82 -2.18 3.45
CA SER A 44 19.96 -3.48 4.11
C SER A 44 20.01 -3.42 5.64
N HIS A 45 20.29 -2.24 6.22
CA HIS A 45 20.31 -2.01 7.65
C HIS A 45 18.95 -1.69 8.29
N LEU A 46 17.93 -1.34 7.50
CA LEU A 46 16.61 -0.92 7.98
C LEU A 46 15.63 -2.10 8.06
N TYR A 47 14.79 -2.12 9.10
CA TYR A 47 13.71 -3.09 9.30
C TYR A 47 14.14 -4.56 9.09
N LYS A 48 15.30 -4.96 9.63
CA LYS A 48 15.88 -6.31 9.43
C LYS A 48 15.03 -7.42 10.04
N GLU A 49 14.22 -7.07 11.03
CA GLU A 49 13.27 -7.94 11.72
C GLU A 49 12.11 -8.38 10.80
N ILE A 50 11.79 -7.59 9.78
CA ILE A 50 10.74 -7.92 8.80
C ILE A 50 11.33 -8.86 7.75
N LYS A 51 10.96 -10.14 7.83
CA LYS A 51 11.46 -11.19 6.91
C LYS A 51 10.83 -11.14 5.52
N ALA A 52 9.63 -10.59 5.40
CA ALA A 52 8.93 -10.46 4.14
C ALA A 52 9.48 -9.25 3.36
N ASP A 53 10.23 -9.52 2.30
CA ASP A 53 10.90 -8.51 1.49
C ASP A 53 9.97 -7.42 0.96
N PHE A 54 8.77 -7.80 0.49
CA PHE A 54 7.72 -6.87 0.05
C PHE A 54 7.33 -5.87 1.14
N ILE A 55 6.97 -6.40 2.32
CA ILE A 55 6.52 -5.60 3.47
C ILE A 55 7.66 -4.71 3.97
N ARG A 56 8.88 -5.25 3.99
CA ARG A 56 10.09 -4.53 4.37
C ARG A 56 10.39 -3.38 3.42
N ALA A 57 10.32 -3.62 2.11
CA ALA A 57 10.53 -2.60 1.10
C ALA A 57 9.48 -1.47 1.21
N LEU A 58 8.19 -1.80 1.37
CA LEU A 58 7.15 -0.79 1.62
C LEU A 58 7.43 0.05 2.87
N SER A 59 7.88 -0.59 3.95
CA SER A 59 8.24 0.08 5.20
C SER A 59 9.39 1.08 5.00
N ILE A 60 10.40 0.70 4.22
CA ILE A 60 11.50 1.59 3.83
C ILE A 60 11.01 2.74 2.97
N ILE A 61 10.15 2.49 1.97
CA ILE A 61 9.58 3.55 1.13
C ILE A 61 8.85 4.58 1.99
N ARG A 62 8.02 4.13 2.95
CA ARG A 62 7.27 5.04 3.85
C ARG A 62 8.22 5.88 4.71
N LEU A 63 9.26 5.26 5.25
CA LEU A 63 10.28 5.95 6.05
C LEU A 63 11.05 7.00 5.24
N LYS A 64 11.41 6.67 4.00
CA LYS A 64 12.21 7.53 3.11
C LYS A 64 11.40 8.62 2.41
N ASN A 65 10.07 8.49 2.39
CA ASN A 65 9.14 9.46 1.81
C ASN A 65 8.19 10.04 2.87
N PRO A 66 8.69 10.79 3.88
CA PRO A 66 7.85 11.36 4.91
C PRO A 66 7.02 12.54 4.39
N SER A 67 5.72 12.56 4.67
CA SER A 67 4.88 13.73 4.44
C SER A 67 5.12 14.82 5.49
N ARG A 68 4.89 16.10 5.14
CA ARG A 68 5.04 17.23 6.09
C ARG A 68 4.15 17.01 7.31
N GLY A 69 4.72 17.14 8.52
CA GLY A 69 3.99 16.94 9.79
C GLY A 69 3.91 15.49 10.27
N SER A 70 4.33 14.49 9.48
CA SER A 70 4.31 13.07 9.89
C SER A 70 5.19 12.77 11.10
N LYS A 71 6.26 13.55 11.31
CA LYS A 71 7.17 13.44 12.46
C LYS A 71 6.54 13.82 13.81
N ARG A 72 5.40 14.55 13.83
CA ARG A 72 4.78 15.05 15.08
C ARG A 72 3.81 14.05 15.72
N LYS A 73 3.44 13.00 14.99
CA LYS A 73 2.62 11.88 15.48
C LYS A 73 3.44 10.59 15.37
N GLN A 74 4.45 10.46 16.23
CA GLN A 74 5.01 9.13 16.51
C GLN A 74 4.02 8.42 17.42
N ASP A 75 2.97 7.90 16.79
CA ASP A 75 2.02 7.02 17.44
C ASP A 75 2.71 5.69 17.76
N ASN A 76 2.47 5.10 18.93
CA ASN A 76 3.15 3.86 19.33
C ASN A 76 2.86 2.71 18.35
N SER A 77 1.70 2.74 17.68
CA SER A 77 1.32 1.79 16.63
C SER A 77 2.31 1.73 15.46
N ARG A 78 3.00 2.84 15.14
CA ARG A 78 4.00 2.87 14.06
C ARG A 78 5.34 2.25 14.44
N LYS A 79 5.59 2.06 15.74
CA LYS A 79 6.76 1.28 16.19
C LYS A 79 6.55 -0.22 15.97
N GLU A 80 5.30 -0.68 16.12
CA GLU A 80 4.93 -2.08 15.96
C GLU A 80 4.62 -2.43 14.51
N ASN A 81 3.93 -1.54 13.79
CA ASN A 81 3.61 -1.67 12.37
C ASN A 81 4.05 -0.41 11.59
N PRO A 82 5.20 -0.43 10.90
CA PRO A 82 5.64 0.71 10.08
C PRO A 82 4.69 1.04 8.92
N LEU A 83 3.72 0.19 8.60
CA LEU A 83 2.69 0.40 7.57
C LEU A 83 1.30 0.71 8.15
N SER A 84 1.19 0.97 9.45
CA SER A 84 -0.12 1.26 10.07
C SER A 84 -0.86 2.41 9.36
N GLY A 85 -2.14 2.20 9.08
CA GLY A 85 -3.01 3.04 8.27
C GLY A 85 -2.88 2.84 6.75
N ILE A 86 -2.08 1.88 6.30
CA ILE A 86 -1.91 1.50 4.88
C ILE A 86 -2.14 -0.01 4.76
N VAL A 87 -1.34 -0.80 5.48
CA VAL A 87 -1.47 -2.25 5.60
C VAL A 87 -1.53 -2.58 7.08
N GLU A 88 -2.58 -3.27 7.50
CA GLU A 88 -2.81 -3.68 8.88
C GLU A 88 -2.94 -5.20 8.96
N TRP A 89 -2.45 -5.78 10.05
CA TRP A 89 -2.57 -7.22 10.32
C TRP A 89 -3.57 -7.45 11.44
N ILE A 90 -4.46 -8.42 11.24
CA ILE A 90 -5.41 -8.89 12.24
C ILE A 90 -5.32 -10.40 12.35
N LYS A 91 -5.80 -10.99 13.45
CA LYS A 91 -5.81 -12.44 13.58
C LYS A 91 -6.84 -13.05 12.64
N MET A 92 -6.70 -14.33 12.32
CA MET A 92 -7.62 -15.01 11.41
C MET A 92 -9.05 -15.05 11.95
N GLU A 93 -9.18 -15.18 13.26
CA GLU A 93 -10.44 -15.23 13.99
C GLU A 93 -11.06 -13.86 14.28
N ASP A 94 -10.33 -12.77 14.06
CA ASP A 94 -10.82 -11.43 14.38
C ASP A 94 -11.80 -10.95 13.30
N ASP A 95 -12.88 -10.31 13.77
CA ASP A 95 -13.80 -9.59 12.90
C ASP A 95 -13.10 -8.40 12.22
N PRO A 96 -13.50 -8.03 11.00
CA PRO A 96 -12.99 -6.83 10.35
C PRO A 96 -13.18 -5.59 11.24
N PRO A 97 -12.11 -4.84 11.55
CA PRO A 97 -12.21 -3.74 12.49
C PRO A 97 -13.03 -2.59 11.93
N MET A 98 -13.67 -1.85 12.84
CA MET A 98 -14.25 -0.55 12.51
C MET A 98 -13.10 0.42 12.21
N THR A 99 -13.18 1.12 11.08
CA THR A 99 -12.14 2.06 10.68
C THR A 99 -12.73 3.46 10.49
N GLU A 100 -12.13 4.44 11.16
CA GLU A 100 -12.38 5.87 10.91
C GLU A 100 -11.53 6.40 9.74
N SER A 101 -10.81 5.52 9.05
CA SER A 101 -9.95 5.93 7.94
C SER A 101 -10.79 6.51 6.80
N VAL A 102 -10.40 7.71 6.38
CA VAL A 102 -10.96 8.38 5.21
C VAL A 102 -10.56 7.69 3.90
N ALA A 103 -9.46 6.93 3.91
CA ALA A 103 -8.94 6.19 2.76
C ALA A 103 -9.09 4.67 2.95
N PRO A 104 -9.21 3.89 1.86
CA PRO A 104 -9.10 2.44 1.93
C PRO A 104 -7.83 1.99 2.66
N VAL A 105 -7.95 0.90 3.42
CA VAL A 105 -6.83 0.25 4.13
C VAL A 105 -6.83 -1.23 3.77
N LEU A 106 -5.64 -1.77 3.49
CA LEU A 106 -5.46 -3.20 3.27
C LEU A 106 -5.34 -3.90 4.63
N TYR A 107 -6.18 -4.90 4.86
CA TYR A 107 -6.08 -5.81 5.99
C TYR A 107 -5.56 -7.16 5.54
N VAL A 108 -4.64 -7.71 6.32
CA VAL A 108 -4.02 -9.01 6.13
C VAL A 108 -4.36 -9.86 7.33
N ARG A 109 -5.04 -10.99 7.12
CA ARG A 109 -5.29 -11.97 8.19
C ARG A 109 -4.10 -12.89 8.33
N GLY A 110 -3.51 -12.93 9.53
CA GLY A 110 -2.38 -13.81 9.84
C GLY A 110 -1.37 -13.17 10.80
N GLU A 111 -0.15 -13.71 10.78
CA GLU A 111 0.94 -13.22 11.62
C GLU A 111 1.39 -11.82 11.19
N GLN A 112 1.68 -10.96 12.19
CA GLN A 112 2.04 -9.56 11.96
C GLN A 112 3.29 -9.44 11.07
N LEU A 113 3.24 -8.53 10.09
CA LEU A 113 4.32 -8.25 9.13
C LEU A 113 4.74 -9.45 8.27
N GLN A 114 3.84 -10.41 8.06
CA GLN A 114 4.04 -11.54 7.14
C GLN A 114 3.11 -11.50 5.94
N MET A 115 3.51 -12.22 4.90
CA MET A 115 2.67 -12.46 3.72
C MET A 115 1.53 -13.41 4.10
N SER A 116 0.35 -13.19 3.52
CA SER A 116 -0.83 -14.04 3.61
C SER A 116 -1.58 -14.02 2.28
N GLN A 117 -2.47 -14.98 2.06
CA GLN A 117 -3.42 -15.02 0.96
C GLN A 117 -4.84 -14.61 1.39
N ASP A 118 -5.05 -14.35 2.68
CA ASP A 118 -6.31 -13.85 3.21
C ASP A 118 -6.18 -12.34 3.44
N CYS A 119 -6.57 -11.59 2.41
CA CYS A 119 -6.49 -10.14 2.37
C CYS A 119 -7.85 -9.53 2.03
N PHE A 120 -8.12 -8.33 2.55
CA PHE A 120 -9.28 -7.55 2.12
C PHE A 120 -9.00 -6.05 2.22
N LEU A 121 -9.62 -5.28 1.34
CA LEU A 121 -9.66 -3.83 1.48
C LEU A 121 -10.88 -3.46 2.33
N LYS A 122 -10.67 -2.60 3.33
CA LYS A 122 -11.75 -1.97 4.09
C LYS A 122 -11.80 -0.50 3.71
N TRP A 123 -12.98 -0.02 3.35
CA TRP A 123 -13.23 1.42 3.21
C TRP A 123 -14.64 1.74 3.69
N HIS A 124 -14.73 2.55 4.75
CA HIS A 124 -15.98 2.79 5.48
C HIS A 124 -16.66 1.46 5.85
N ASP A 125 -17.92 1.24 5.48
CA ASP A 125 -18.64 0.00 5.74
C ASP A 125 -18.31 -1.12 4.74
N TRP A 126 -17.60 -0.81 3.66
CA TRP A 126 -17.31 -1.77 2.60
C TRP A 126 -16.11 -2.65 2.94
N ILE A 127 -16.29 -3.95 2.68
CA ILE A 127 -15.25 -4.97 2.71
C ILE A 127 -15.16 -5.53 1.30
N ILE A 128 -13.98 -5.47 0.72
CA ILE A 128 -13.69 -5.96 -0.62
C ILE A 128 -12.69 -7.10 -0.44
N PRO A 129 -13.15 -8.36 -0.49
CA PRO A 129 -12.25 -9.51 -0.43
C PRO A 129 -11.22 -9.43 -1.55
N VAL A 130 -9.98 -9.78 -1.23
CA VAL A 130 -8.92 -9.91 -2.23
C VAL A 130 -8.33 -11.31 -2.09
N ALA A 131 -8.77 -12.21 -2.95
CA ALA A 131 -8.33 -13.60 -2.96
C ALA A 131 -6.94 -13.76 -3.64
N LEU A 132 -5.98 -12.92 -3.25
CA LEU A 132 -4.63 -12.86 -3.78
C LEU A 132 -3.64 -12.63 -2.62
N ASP A 133 -2.35 -12.73 -2.90
CA ASP A 133 -1.32 -12.41 -1.92
C ASP A 133 -1.31 -10.90 -1.55
N VAL A 134 -0.56 -10.56 -0.49
CA VAL A 134 -0.42 -9.17 -0.01
C VAL A 134 0.09 -8.22 -1.08
N LYS A 135 0.92 -8.68 -2.03
CA LYS A 135 1.48 -7.84 -3.09
C LYS A 135 0.40 -7.43 -4.08
N CYS A 136 -0.38 -8.38 -4.57
CA CYS A 136 -1.52 -8.11 -5.43
C CYS A 136 -2.61 -7.31 -4.70
N ALA A 137 -2.86 -7.61 -3.43
CA ALA A 137 -3.82 -6.84 -2.63
C ALA A 137 -3.38 -5.39 -2.39
N PHE A 138 -2.07 -5.15 -2.25
CA PHE A 138 -1.51 -3.81 -2.15
C PHE A 138 -1.59 -3.06 -3.49
N GLU A 139 -1.34 -3.71 -4.61
CA GLU A 139 -1.57 -3.12 -5.94
C GLU A 139 -3.03 -2.66 -6.07
N LEU A 140 -3.98 -3.50 -5.68
CA LEU A 140 -5.39 -3.17 -5.68
C LEU A 140 -5.73 -1.99 -4.75
N LEU A 141 -5.10 -1.92 -3.57
CA LEU A 141 -5.22 -0.77 -2.67
C LEU A 141 -4.80 0.53 -3.38
N VAL A 142 -3.66 0.52 -4.07
CA VAL A 142 -3.16 1.69 -4.80
C VAL A 142 -4.13 2.12 -5.91
N MET A 143 -4.65 1.15 -6.68
CA MET A 143 -5.65 1.40 -7.73
C MET A 143 -6.95 1.97 -7.16
N SER A 144 -7.40 1.43 -6.01
CA SER A 144 -8.66 1.80 -5.38
C SER A 144 -8.74 3.28 -5.00
N LEU A 145 -7.63 3.88 -4.55
CA LEU A 145 -7.56 5.31 -4.24
C LEU A 145 -7.94 6.18 -5.46
N MET A 146 -7.51 5.76 -6.65
CA MET A 146 -7.79 6.48 -7.88
C MET A 146 -9.20 6.21 -8.38
N VAL A 147 -9.63 4.95 -8.40
CA VAL A 147 -10.97 4.55 -8.88
C VAL A 147 -12.07 5.15 -8.00
N PHE A 148 -11.88 5.16 -6.69
CA PHE A 148 -12.81 5.78 -5.75
C PHE A 148 -12.67 7.30 -5.67
N ASN A 149 -11.67 7.87 -6.32
CA ASN A 149 -11.34 9.29 -6.27
C ASN A 149 -11.15 9.79 -4.82
N VAL A 150 -10.40 9.01 -4.02
CA VAL A 150 -10.13 9.26 -2.61
C VAL A 150 -8.65 9.59 -2.41
N PRO A 151 -8.31 10.73 -1.80
CA PRO A 151 -6.92 11.02 -1.49
C PRO A 151 -6.41 10.09 -0.38
N PRO A 152 -5.13 9.68 -0.42
CA PRO A 152 -4.53 8.98 0.71
C PRO A 152 -4.49 9.87 1.95
N SER A 153 -4.32 9.26 3.13
CA SER A 153 -4.09 10.00 4.37
C SER A 153 -2.97 11.05 4.19
N PRO A 154 -3.12 12.28 4.72
CA PRO A 154 -2.11 13.33 4.59
C PRO A 154 -0.72 12.91 5.08
N THR A 155 -0.63 11.98 6.03
CA THR A 155 0.65 11.47 6.52
C THR A 155 1.38 10.58 5.52
N ASP A 156 0.64 9.99 4.57
CA ASP A 156 1.11 8.96 3.65
C ASP A 156 1.08 9.44 2.19
N LYS A 157 0.72 10.71 1.96
CA LYS A 157 0.73 11.33 0.63
C LYS A 157 2.04 11.13 -0.12
N GLN A 158 3.19 11.35 0.53
CA GLN A 158 4.49 11.19 -0.11
C GLN A 158 4.85 9.73 -0.41
N PHE A 159 4.39 8.78 0.42
CA PHE A 159 4.51 7.36 0.15
C PHE A 159 3.75 6.97 -1.12
N TYR A 160 2.47 7.33 -1.21
CA TYR A 160 1.66 7.00 -2.40
C TYR A 160 2.12 7.73 -3.66
N LEU A 161 2.65 8.96 -3.52
CA LEU A 161 3.25 9.67 -4.66
C LEU A 161 4.51 8.96 -5.17
N PHE A 162 5.31 8.38 -4.27
CA PHE A 162 6.44 7.54 -4.68
C PHE A 162 5.97 6.28 -5.40
N ILE A 163 4.97 5.58 -4.86
CA ILE A 163 4.42 4.36 -5.49
C ILE A 163 3.88 4.68 -6.89
N ASN A 164 3.01 5.68 -7.01
CA ASN A 164 2.43 6.04 -8.30
C ASN A 164 3.46 6.58 -9.31
N GLY A 165 4.48 7.30 -8.85
CA GLY A 165 5.49 7.87 -9.75
C GLY A 165 6.62 6.92 -10.14
N ALA A 166 7.15 6.15 -9.20
CA ALA A 166 8.28 5.25 -9.45
C ALA A 166 7.84 3.85 -9.90
N ILE A 167 6.72 3.34 -9.38
CA ILE A 167 6.24 1.99 -9.70
C ILE A 167 5.22 2.04 -10.83
N CYS A 168 4.12 2.78 -10.67
CA CYS A 168 3.03 2.80 -11.65
C CYS A 168 3.28 3.75 -12.83
N GLN A 169 4.23 4.69 -12.69
CA GLN A 169 4.55 5.74 -13.68
C GLN A 169 3.34 6.57 -14.11
N THR A 170 2.39 6.78 -13.20
CA THR A 170 1.14 7.53 -13.45
C THR A 170 1.13 8.95 -12.91
N GLU A 171 2.11 9.29 -12.08
CA GLU A 171 2.22 10.58 -11.38
C GLU A 171 3.68 11.07 -11.37
N THR A 172 3.87 12.39 -11.18
CA THR A 172 5.22 12.95 -11.04
C THR A 172 5.72 12.78 -9.60
N LEU A 173 6.96 12.28 -9.46
CA LEU A 173 7.62 12.17 -8.16
C LEU A 173 7.81 13.53 -7.48
N SER A 174 7.71 13.57 -6.15
CA SER A 174 8.20 14.72 -5.39
C SER A 174 9.72 14.81 -5.45
N THR A 175 10.28 15.96 -5.08
CA THR A 175 11.74 16.13 -4.93
C THR A 175 12.33 15.11 -3.95
N THR A 176 11.61 14.78 -2.86
CA THR A 176 12.05 13.75 -1.91
C THR A 176 12.03 12.36 -2.55
N GLY A 177 10.93 12.02 -3.23
CA GLY A 177 10.80 10.73 -3.92
C GLY A 177 11.82 10.54 -5.04
N ALA A 178 12.09 11.58 -5.83
CA ALA A 178 13.10 11.56 -6.87
C ALA A 178 14.51 11.37 -6.31
N LYS A 179 14.86 12.06 -5.20
CA LYS A 179 16.14 11.84 -4.50
C LYS A 179 16.27 10.42 -3.98
N PHE A 180 15.20 9.88 -3.40
CA PHE A 180 15.21 8.50 -2.92
C PHE A 180 15.39 7.52 -4.08
N LEU A 181 14.60 7.63 -5.16
CA LEU A 181 14.73 6.78 -6.34
C LEU A 181 16.14 6.85 -6.95
N HIS A 182 16.72 8.06 -7.03
CA HIS A 182 18.08 8.22 -7.54
C HIS A 182 19.13 7.53 -6.67
N SER A 183 18.95 7.50 -5.35
CA SER A 183 19.84 6.79 -4.42
C SER A 183 19.75 5.26 -4.49
N LEU A 184 18.81 4.72 -5.27
CA LEU A 184 18.65 3.28 -5.47
C LEU A 184 19.51 2.74 -6.63
N ASN A 185 20.06 3.64 -7.45
CA ASN A 185 20.92 3.31 -8.59
C ASN A 185 22.40 3.17 -8.19
#